data_AF-A0A2Z6PKQ7-F1
#
_entry.id   AF-A0A2Z6PKQ7-F1
#
_cell.length_a   1.000
_cell.length_b   1.000
_cell.length_c   1.000
_cell.angle_alpha   90.00
_cell.angle_beta   90.00
_cell.angle_gamma   90.00
#
_symmetry.space_group_name_H-M   'P 1'
#
loop_
_entity.id
_entity.type
_entity.pdbx_description
1 polymer ?
#
loop_
_entity_poly.entity_id
_entity_poly.type
_entity_poly.pdbx_seq_one_letter_code
_entity_poly.pdbx_strand_id
1 'polypeptide(L)'
;MKNTRNLLRIAIFNISYIRGLFPKKYFNDKSVPALEMKIKKLLPVDAESRRLIDWMEKGVYDALQKQYLKTLLFCVCEAVDGPMIDEYACKF
;
A
#
# COMPACT_ATOMS: atom_id res chain seq x y z
N MET A 1 -1.09 -16.41 -6.26
CA MET A 1 -1.04 -15.71 -4.94
C MET A 1 0.19 -14.81 -4.74
N LYS A 2 1.45 -15.23 -4.99
CA LYS A 2 2.63 -14.34 -4.84
C LYS A 2 2.50 -13.02 -5.63
N ASN A 3 1.97 -13.08 -6.85
CA ASN A 3 1.82 -11.90 -7.71
C ASN A 3 0.81 -10.89 -7.15
N THR A 4 -0.34 -11.35 -6.65
CA THR A 4 -1.37 -10.49 -6.03
C THR A 4 -0.83 -9.69 -4.84
N ARG A 5 -0.07 -10.34 -3.96
CA ARG A 5 0.56 -9.68 -2.79
C ARG A 5 1.51 -8.57 -3.21
N ASN A 6 2.38 -8.85 -4.19
CA ASN A 6 3.32 -7.88 -4.71
C ASN A 6 2.61 -6.68 -5.37
N LEU A 7 1.59 -6.93 -6.18
CA LEU A 7 0.81 -5.88 -6.84
C LEU A 7 0.12 -4.97 -5.83
N LEU A 8 -0.52 -5.53 -4.79
CA LEU A 8 -1.17 -4.74 -3.74
C LEU A 8 -0.21 -3.84 -3.01
N ARG A 9 0.95 -4.37 -2.59
CA ARG A 9 1.96 -3.57 -1.91
C ARG A 9 2.48 -2.44 -2.78
N ILE A 10 2.70 -2.71 -4.08
CA ILE A 10 3.10 -1.67 -5.04
C ILE A 10 2.01 -0.61 -5.15
N ALA A 11 0.75 -0.99 -5.28
CA ALA A 11 -0.38 -0.06 -5.38
C ALA A 11 -0.46 0.84 -4.16
N ILE A 12 -0.51 0.27 -2.95
CA ILE A 12 -0.62 1.02 -1.69
C ILE A 12 0.57 1.98 -1.49
N PHE A 13 1.79 1.55 -1.82
CA PHE A 13 2.96 2.41 -1.69
C PHE A 13 2.98 3.56 -2.70
N ASN A 14 2.56 3.32 -3.95
CA ASN A 14 2.49 4.39 -4.94
C ASN A 14 1.36 5.38 -4.62
N ILE A 15 0.19 4.91 -4.15
CA ILE A 15 -0.87 5.79 -3.66
C ILE A 15 -0.34 6.65 -2.50
N SER A 16 0.34 6.03 -1.54
CA SER A 16 0.94 6.76 -0.40
C SER A 16 1.95 7.83 -0.83
N TYR A 17 2.70 7.57 -1.90
CA TYR A 17 3.62 8.57 -2.47
C TYR A 17 2.89 9.70 -3.20
N ILE A 18 1.96 9.36 -4.10
CA ILE A 18 1.24 10.32 -4.94
C ILE A 18 0.37 11.25 -4.08
N ARG A 19 -0.29 10.70 -3.05
CA ARG A 19 -1.11 11.48 -2.12
C ARG A 19 -0.29 12.21 -1.05
N GLY A 20 1.03 11.99 -0.98
CA GLY A 20 1.90 12.65 -0.03
C GLY A 20 1.69 12.21 1.42
N LEU A 21 1.23 10.98 1.66
CA LEU A 21 0.97 10.45 3.00
C LEU A 21 2.25 10.31 3.83
N PHE A 22 3.40 10.18 3.17
CA PHE A 22 4.72 10.17 3.79
C PHE A 22 5.68 11.11 3.06
N PRO A 23 6.72 11.61 3.74
CA PRO A 23 7.76 12.41 3.09
C PRO A 23 8.43 11.66 1.92
N LYS A 24 8.79 12.37 0.84
CA LYS A 24 9.42 11.74 -0.35
C LYS A 24 10.67 10.91 -0.02
N LYS A 25 11.45 11.32 0.99
CA LYS A 25 12.65 10.60 1.47
C LYS A 25 12.36 9.21 2.08
N TYR A 26 11.09 8.90 2.35
CA TYR A 26 10.67 7.60 2.87
C TYR A 26 10.51 6.56 1.76
N PHE A 27 10.69 6.95 0.50
CA PHE A 27 10.52 6.07 -0.64
C PHE A 27 11.84 5.88 -1.38
N ASN A 28 12.08 4.66 -1.84
CA ASN A 28 13.10 4.38 -2.84
C ASN A 28 12.46 3.98 -4.17
N ASP A 29 13.18 4.29 -5.26
CA ASP A 29 12.80 3.83 -6.58
C ASP A 29 13.25 2.38 -6.75
N LYS A 30 12.32 1.54 -7.19
CA LYS A 30 12.63 0.19 -7.65
C LYS A 30 12.28 0.09 -9.13
N SER A 31 13.27 -0.24 -9.95
CA SER A 31 13.05 -0.50 -11.36
C SER A 31 12.27 -1.80 -11.55
N VAL A 32 11.30 -1.79 -12.45
CA VAL A 32 10.61 -2.99 -12.95
C VAL A 32 10.99 -3.12 -14.43
N PRO A 33 12.10 -3.80 -14.76
CA PRO A 33 12.66 -3.80 -16.11
C PRO A 33 11.67 -4.28 -17.17
N ALA A 34 10.86 -5.28 -16.83
CA ALA A 34 9.86 -5.85 -17.75
C ALA A 34 8.76 -4.86 -18.20
N LEU A 35 8.63 -3.71 -17.53
CA LEU A 35 7.61 -2.70 -17.78
C LEU A 35 8.23 -1.31 -18.02
N GLU A 36 9.56 -1.21 -18.10
CA GLU A 36 10.31 0.05 -18.26
C GLU A 36 9.89 1.18 -17.28
N MET A 37 9.44 0.80 -16.08
CA MET A 37 8.89 1.73 -15.10
C MET A 37 9.62 1.67 -13.76
N LYS A 38 9.59 2.79 -13.04
CA LYS A 38 10.05 2.89 -11.65
C LYS A 38 8.84 2.95 -10.74
N ILE A 39 8.81 2.07 -9.75
CA ILE A 39 7.79 2.07 -8.70
C ILE A 39 8.37 2.62 -7.40
N LYS A 40 7.51 3.23 -6.58
CA LYS A 40 7.89 3.68 -5.24
C LYS A 40 7.76 2.54 -4.24
N LYS A 41 8.81 2.30 -3.47
CA LYS A 41 8.77 1.40 -2.32
C LYS A 41 8.94 2.19 -1.03
N LEU A 42 7.97 2.07 -0.14
CA LEU A 42 7.99 2.68 1.19
C LEU A 42 9.04 1.97 2.07
N LEU A 43 9.82 2.76 2.79
CA LEU A 43 10.83 2.34 3.76
C LEU A 43 10.26 2.44 5.18
N PRO A 44 10.65 1.56 6.11
CA PRO A 44 10.25 1.63 7.52
C PRO A 44 11.10 2.66 8.27
N VAL A 45 10.90 3.94 7.98
CA VAL A 45 11.72 5.04 8.54
C VAL A 45 11.28 5.38 9.97
N ASP A 46 9.99 5.27 10.25
CA ASP A 46 9.35 5.59 11.53
C ASP A 46 8.24 4.60 11.88
N ALA A 47 7.57 4.83 13.01
CA ALA A 47 6.51 3.95 13.49
C ALA A 47 5.31 3.87 12.53
N GLU A 48 4.94 4.98 11.89
CA GLU A 48 3.78 5.05 11.00
C GLU A 48 4.04 4.35 9.66
N SER A 49 5.18 4.61 9.03
CA SER A 49 5.59 3.91 7.81
C SER A 49 5.80 2.42 8.08
N ARG A 50 6.38 2.05 9.23
CA ARG A 50 6.50 0.65 9.63
C ARG A 50 5.13 0.00 9.80
N ARG A 51 4.17 0.68 10.44
CA ARG A 51 2.81 0.19 10.67
C ARG A 51 2.10 -0.11 9.35
N LEU A 52 2.13 0.79 8.37
CA LEU A 52 1.50 0.54 7.07
C LEU A 52 2.14 -0.66 6.35
N ILE A 53 3.47 -0.79 6.42
CA ILE A 53 4.15 -1.95 5.82
C ILE A 53 3.73 -3.25 6.54
N ASP A 54 3.64 -3.25 7.87
CA ASP A 54 3.24 -4.41 8.66
C ASP A 54 1.77 -4.80 8.42
N TRP A 55 0.86 -3.84 8.25
CA TRP A 55 -0.51 -4.13 7.83
C TRP A 55 -0.56 -4.92 6.52
N MET A 56 0.26 -4.54 5.55
CA MET A 56 0.36 -5.28 4.28
C MET A 56 1.01 -6.65 4.48
N GLU A 57 2.23 -6.68 5.06
CA GLU A 57 3.06 -7.89 5.13
C GLU A 57 2.53 -8.96 6.08
N LYS A 58 1.93 -8.55 7.21
CA LYS A 58 1.48 -9.44 8.28
C LYS A 58 -0.03 -9.63 8.31
N GLY A 59 -0.81 -8.60 7.97
CA GLY A 59 -2.27 -8.65 7.99
C GLY A 59 -2.85 -9.13 6.66
N VAL A 60 -2.78 -8.26 5.64
CA VAL A 60 -3.40 -8.49 4.32
C VAL A 60 -2.88 -9.77 3.68
N TYR A 61 -1.58 -10.03 3.77
CA TYR A 61 -0.98 -11.22 3.14
C TYR A 61 -1.43 -12.53 3.78
N ASP A 62 -1.58 -12.58 5.09
CA ASP A 62 -2.09 -13.76 5.81
C ASP A 62 -3.56 -14.00 5.46
N ALA A 63 -4.39 -12.95 5.49
CA ALA A 63 -5.80 -13.03 5.16
C ALA A 63 -6.05 -13.45 3.70
N LEU A 64 -5.23 -12.99 2.74
CA LEU A 64 -5.28 -13.45 1.35
C LEU A 64 -4.87 -14.92 1.22
N GLN A 65 -3.80 -15.32 1.91
CA GLN A 65 -3.30 -16.70 1.84
C GLN A 65 -4.31 -17.70 2.41
N LYS A 66 -5.05 -17.31 3.46
CA LYS A 66 -6.12 -18.10 4.06
C LYS A 66 -7.47 -17.97 3.35
N GLN A 67 -7.54 -17.20 2.25
CA GLN A 67 -8.77 -16.90 1.50
C GLN A 67 -9.89 -16.26 2.35
N TYR A 68 -9.52 -15.48 3.36
CA TYR A 68 -10.45 -14.76 4.22
C TYR A 68 -10.77 -13.35 3.69
N LEU A 69 -9.86 -12.75 2.92
CA LEU A 69 -9.99 -11.38 2.44
C LEU A 69 -10.75 -11.32 1.11
N LYS A 70 -11.98 -10.79 1.11
CA LYS A 70 -12.78 -10.55 -0.10
C LYS A 70 -12.51 -9.19 -0.75
N THR A 71 -12.30 -8.17 0.08
CA THR A 71 -12.08 -6.80 -0.39
C THR A 71 -11.14 -6.07 0.56
N LEU A 72 -10.16 -5.35 0.01
CA LEU A 72 -9.33 -4.40 0.73
C LEU A 72 -9.73 -2.99 0.30
N LEU A 73 -10.06 -2.14 1.27
CA LEU A 73 -10.32 -0.72 1.07
C LEU A 73 -9.16 0.07 1.66
N PHE A 74 -8.60 0.98 0.86
CA PHE A 74 -7.63 1.97 1.33
C PHE A 74 -8.23 3.36 1.12
N CYS A 75 -8.60 4.01 2.22
CA CYS A 75 -9.35 5.27 2.19
C CYS A 75 -8.46 6.41 2.70
N VAL A 76 -8.62 7.59 2.11
CA VAL A 76 -8.05 8.85 2.60
C VAL A 76 -9.21 9.72 3.06
N CYS A 77 -9.24 10.05 4.35
CA CYS A 77 -10.27 10.90 4.96
C CYS A 77 -9.64 12.23 5.39
N GLU A 78 -10.45 13.28 5.45
CA GLU A 78 -9.99 14.61 5.92
C GLU A 78 -9.57 14.60 7.40
N ALA A 79 -10.30 13.82 8.21
CA ALA A 79 -10.05 13.59 9.63
C ALA A 79 -10.52 12.18 10.01
N VAL A 80 -10.28 11.76 11.25
CA VAL A 80 -10.63 10.41 11.77
C VAL A 80 -12.12 10.08 11.59
N ASP A 81 -12.99 11.08 11.71
CA ASP A 81 -14.45 10.98 11.48
C ASP A 81 -14.94 11.96 10.39
N GLY A 82 -14.01 12.44 9.56
CA GLY A 82 -14.29 13.39 8.48
C GLY A 82 -14.83 12.72 7.23
N PRO A 83 -15.26 13.52 6.23
CA PRO A 83 -15.67 12.99 4.94
C PRO A 83 -14.51 12.22 4.28
N MET A 84 -14.87 11.15 3.57
CA MET A 84 -13.94 10.41 2.73
C MET A 84 -13.59 11.24 1.50
N ILE A 85 -12.31 11.44 1.25
CA ILE A 85 -11.79 12.17 0.09
C ILE A 85 -11.59 11.20 -1.08
N ASP A 86 -10.90 10.09 -0.82
CA ASP A 86 -10.61 9.07 -1.82
C ASP A 86 -10.81 7.66 -1.27
N GLU A 87 -11.25 6.75 -2.15
CA GLU A 87 -11.35 5.32 -1.88
C GLU A 87 -10.63 4.52 -2.97
N TYR A 88 -9.80 3.57 -2.55
CA TYR A 88 -9.18 2.60 -3.45
C TYR A 88 -9.60 1.19 -3.03
N ALA A 89 -10.40 0.53 -3.87
CA ALA A 89 -10.93 -0.80 -3.61
C ALA A 89 -10.22 -1.89 -4.44
N CYS A 90 -9.78 -2.95 -3.77
CA CYS A 90 -9.23 -4.15 -4.39
C CYS A 90 -10.10 -5.36 -4.02
N LYS A 91 -10.71 -6.03 -5.00
CA LYS A 91 -11.57 -7.21 -4.81
C LYS A 91 -10.79 -8.49 -5.19
N PHE A 92 -10.96 -9.57 -4.44
CA PHE A 92 -10.19 -10.82 -4.57
C PHE A 92 -11.06 -12.06 -4.76
#